data_AF-A0A6P1NRK0-F1
#
_entry.id   AF-A0A6P1NRK0-F1
#
_cell.length_a   1.000
_cell.length_b   1.000
_cell.length_c   1.000
_cell.angle_alpha   90.00
_cell.angle_beta   90.00
_cell.angle_gamma   90.00
#
_symmetry.space_group_name_H-M   'P 1'
#
loop_
_entity.id
_entity.type
_entity.pdbx_description
1 polymer ?
#
loop_
_entity_poly.entity_id
_entity_poly.type
_entity_poly.pdbx_seq_one_letter_code
_entity_poly.pdbx_strand_id
1 'polypeptide(L)'
;MAIFSKSVDAAQTAVSKAEDLLKEWESKAINARAEAERLDNESGAAILADESAADTITLKIHSWERKARAFDQAAEEARRKLTAARHEALEAEAREEDKEGTAGRRKAEAHNAKVAALVHQLEVLDECDWGRAPAKDPISGELVGSQRGIGHRLATEAERHEIRAASIRHFLETGRIPNDYFEINEVTGTTFNTSARILNEGDNIPASLYVARNAGLSFLEA
;
A
#
# COMPACT_ATOMS: atom_id res chain seq x y z
N MET A 1 15.51 4.47 5.37
CA MET A 1 15.91 4.71 3.96
C MET A 1 15.54 3.48 3.19
N ALA A 2 14.63 3.65 2.22
CA ALA A 2 13.97 2.56 1.51
C ALA A 2 14.98 1.71 0.72
N ILE A 3 14.99 0.41 1.02
CA ILE A 3 15.45 -0.62 0.09
C ILE A 3 14.21 -1.47 -0.15
N PHE A 4 13.25 -0.91 -0.88
CA PHE A 4 12.21 -1.74 -1.45
C PHE A 4 12.89 -2.72 -2.41
N SER A 5 12.40 -3.96 -2.47
CA SER A 5 12.92 -4.91 -3.45
C SER A 5 12.64 -4.39 -4.86
N LYS A 6 13.48 -4.79 -5.82
CA LYS A 6 13.32 -4.38 -7.24
C LYS A 6 11.89 -4.62 -7.76
N SER A 7 11.18 -5.62 -7.23
CA SER A 7 9.79 -5.90 -7.57
C SER A 7 8.81 -4.84 -7.05
N VAL A 8 8.97 -4.38 -5.82
CA VAL A 8 8.13 -3.32 -5.24
C VAL A 8 8.38 -1.99 -5.96
N ASP A 9 9.65 -1.65 -6.23
CA ASP A 9 10.00 -0.44 -7.00
C ASP A 9 9.42 -0.45 -8.41
N ALA A 10 9.47 -1.61 -9.08
CA ALA A 10 8.90 -1.78 -10.42
C ALA A 10 7.37 -1.62 -10.40
N ALA A 11 6.70 -2.19 -9.40
CA ALA A 11 5.25 -2.06 -9.27
C ALA A 11 4.82 -0.62 -8.94
N GLN A 12 5.55 0.07 -8.05
CA GLN A 12 5.29 1.48 -7.76
C GLN A 12 5.54 2.38 -8.97
N THR A 13 6.58 2.08 -9.76
CA THR A 13 6.83 2.77 -11.04
C THR A 13 5.68 2.57 -12.03
N ALA A 14 5.09 1.37 -12.08
CA ALA A 14 3.93 1.10 -12.91
C ALA A 14 2.71 1.91 -12.47
N VAL A 15 2.49 2.07 -11.16
CA VAL A 15 1.45 2.95 -10.61
C VAL A 15 1.67 4.39 -11.08
N SER A 16 2.86 4.95 -10.88
CA SER A 16 3.16 6.33 -11.30
C SER A 16 2.94 6.55 -12.79
N LYS A 17 3.37 5.61 -13.64
CA LYS A 17 3.12 5.68 -15.10
C LYS A 17 1.64 5.65 -15.44
N ALA A 18 0.85 4.84 -14.74
CA ALA A 18 -0.59 4.77 -14.96
C ALA A 18 -1.31 6.05 -14.50
N GLU A 19 -0.84 6.66 -13.39
CA GLU A 19 -1.35 7.96 -12.91
C GLU A 19 -1.05 9.09 -13.91
N ASP A 20 0.17 9.13 -14.46
CA ASP A 20 0.56 10.14 -15.44
C ASP A 20 -0.25 10.00 -16.74
N LEU A 21 -0.46 8.76 -17.20
CA LEU A 21 -1.28 8.50 -18.38
C LEU A 21 -2.75 8.91 -18.16
N LEU A 22 -3.31 8.65 -16.98
CA LEU A 22 -4.66 9.09 -16.63
C LEU A 22 -4.76 10.62 -16.66
N LYS A 23 -3.84 11.32 -15.99
CA LYS A 23 -3.79 12.79 -15.98
C LYS A 23 -3.65 13.37 -17.38
N GLU A 24 -2.84 12.73 -18.24
CA GLU A 24 -2.66 13.14 -19.63
C GLU A 24 -3.99 13.10 -20.39
N TRP A 25 -4.76 12.01 -20.30
CA TRP A 25 -6.04 11.90 -20.99
C TRP A 25 -7.11 12.83 -20.42
N GLU A 26 -7.18 12.99 -19.10
CA GLU A 26 -8.10 13.93 -18.46
C GLU A 26 -7.79 15.38 -18.87
N SER A 27 -6.51 15.75 -18.92
CA SER A 27 -6.09 17.07 -19.39
C SER A 27 -6.45 17.29 -20.86
N LYS A 28 -6.22 16.29 -21.73
CA LYS A 28 -6.61 16.36 -23.15
C LYS A 28 -8.12 16.49 -23.33
N ALA A 29 -8.92 15.80 -22.52
CA ALA A 29 -10.37 15.92 -22.54
C ALA A 29 -10.83 17.34 -22.15
N ILE A 30 -10.28 17.89 -21.06
CA ILE A 30 -10.57 19.27 -20.62
C ILE A 30 -10.21 20.28 -21.72
N ASN A 31 -9.00 20.19 -22.29
CA ASN A 31 -8.54 21.10 -23.33
C ASN A 31 -9.42 21.00 -24.59
N ALA A 32 -9.85 19.79 -24.99
CA ALA A 32 -10.73 19.62 -26.14
C ALA A 32 -12.12 20.25 -25.92
N ARG A 33 -12.66 20.18 -24.69
CA ARG A 33 -13.93 20.87 -24.34
C ARG A 33 -13.76 22.38 -24.32
N ALA A 34 -12.69 22.87 -23.72
CA ALA A 34 -12.39 24.30 -23.67
C ALA A 34 -12.25 24.90 -25.09
N GLU A 35 -11.64 24.16 -26.02
CA GLU A 35 -11.51 24.61 -27.41
C GLU A 35 -12.85 24.59 -28.18
N ALA A 36 -13.73 23.62 -27.91
CA ALA A 36 -15.09 23.61 -28.46
C ALA A 36 -15.90 24.81 -27.96
N GLU A 37 -15.85 25.08 -26.65
CA GLU A 37 -16.54 26.21 -26.01
C GLU A 37 -15.99 27.56 -26.49
N ARG A 38 -14.67 27.68 -26.66
CA ARG A 38 -14.02 28.86 -27.23
C ARG A 38 -14.52 29.14 -28.64
N LEU A 39 -14.58 28.12 -29.49
CA LEU A 39 -15.08 28.25 -30.86
C LEU A 39 -16.56 28.66 -30.89
N ASP A 40 -17.39 28.10 -30.01
CA ASP A 40 -18.81 28.47 -29.91
C ASP A 40 -18.98 29.94 -29.50
N ASN A 41 -18.23 30.39 -28.48
CA ASN A 41 -18.30 31.76 -27.97
C ASN A 41 -17.79 32.84 -28.96
N GLU A 42 -16.74 32.54 -29.73
CA GLU A 42 -16.09 33.52 -30.61
C GLU A 42 -16.68 33.59 -32.03
N SER A 43 -17.52 32.63 -32.40
CA SER A 43 -17.94 32.46 -33.80
C SER A 43 -19.18 33.25 -34.22
N GLY A 44 -19.94 33.83 -33.29
CA GLY A 44 -21.20 34.52 -33.60
C GLY A 44 -21.06 35.63 -34.65
N ALA A 45 -19.99 36.44 -34.59
CA ALA A 45 -19.75 37.50 -35.58
C ALA A 45 -19.38 36.96 -36.97
N ALA A 46 -18.63 35.85 -37.03
CA ALA A 46 -18.24 35.21 -38.28
C ALA A 46 -19.43 34.52 -38.97
N ILE A 47 -20.31 33.90 -38.18
CA ILE A 47 -21.53 33.24 -38.66
C ILE A 47 -22.52 34.26 -39.25
N LEU A 48 -22.68 35.42 -38.61
CA LEU A 48 -23.56 36.47 -39.12
C LEU A 48 -23.03 37.15 -40.39
N ALA A 49 -21.71 37.10 -40.61
CA ALA A 49 -21.07 37.70 -41.79
C ALA A 49 -21.05 36.77 -43.01
N ASP A 50 -20.99 35.44 -42.79
CA ASP A 50 -20.96 34.42 -43.85
C ASP A 50 -21.62 33.13 -43.35
N GLU A 51 -22.78 32.81 -43.93
CA GLU A 51 -23.56 31.62 -43.58
C GLU A 51 -22.81 30.31 -43.89
N SER A 52 -21.91 30.30 -44.88
CA SER A 52 -21.07 29.13 -45.18
C SER A 52 -19.95 28.89 -44.15
N ALA A 53 -19.60 29.93 -43.37
CA ALA A 53 -18.70 29.80 -42.24
C ALA A 53 -19.36 29.07 -41.06
N ALA A 54 -20.70 29.12 -40.96
CA ALA A 54 -21.46 28.45 -39.90
C ALA A 54 -21.30 26.93 -39.94
N ASP A 55 -21.43 26.33 -41.12
CA ASP A 55 -21.24 24.89 -41.30
C ASP A 55 -19.82 24.46 -40.94
N THR A 56 -18.82 25.23 -41.37
CA THR A 56 -17.41 24.94 -41.09
C THR A 56 -17.10 25.01 -39.60
N ILE A 57 -17.63 26.02 -38.89
CA ILE A 57 -17.42 26.20 -37.45
C ILE A 57 -18.15 25.11 -36.67
N THR A 58 -19.40 24.81 -37.03
CA THR A 58 -20.19 23.73 -36.41
C THR A 58 -19.50 22.38 -36.54
N LEU A 59 -18.94 22.07 -37.72
CA LEU A 59 -18.14 20.86 -37.94
C LEU A 59 -16.89 20.82 -37.06
N LYS A 60 -16.22 21.95 -36.85
CA LYS A 60 -15.05 22.04 -35.95
C LYS A 60 -15.44 21.81 -34.49
N ILE A 61 -16.52 22.41 -34.02
CA ILE A 61 -17.05 22.21 -32.66
C ILE A 61 -17.36 20.72 -32.44
N HIS A 62 -18.13 20.10 -33.33
CA HIS A 62 -18.44 18.67 -33.23
C HIS A 62 -17.20 17.77 -33.29
N SER A 63 -16.17 18.16 -34.07
CA SER A 63 -14.88 17.45 -34.09
C SER A 63 -14.19 17.51 -32.73
N TRP A 64 -14.16 18.68 -32.07
CA TRP A 64 -13.59 18.83 -30.74
C TRP A 64 -14.39 18.10 -29.65
N GLU A 65 -15.72 18.15 -29.70
CA GLU A 65 -16.58 17.37 -28.80
C GLU A 65 -16.36 15.86 -28.96
N ARG A 66 -16.22 15.38 -30.21
CA ARG A 66 -15.89 13.97 -30.48
C ARG A 66 -14.52 13.59 -29.92
N LYS A 67 -13.51 14.46 -30.04
CA LYS A 67 -12.20 14.24 -29.44
C LYS A 67 -12.27 14.21 -27.91
N ALA A 68 -13.02 15.11 -27.29
CA ALA A 68 -13.24 15.11 -25.85
C ALA A 68 -13.83 13.76 -25.39
N ARG A 69 -14.89 13.28 -26.06
CA ARG A 69 -15.49 11.96 -25.77
C ARG A 69 -14.49 10.81 -25.94
N ALA A 70 -13.65 10.85 -26.97
CA ALA A 70 -12.62 9.84 -27.17
C ALA A 70 -11.55 9.86 -26.07
N PHE A 71 -11.13 11.05 -25.62
CA PHE A 71 -10.21 11.20 -24.49
C PHE A 71 -10.83 10.77 -23.17
N ASP A 72 -12.12 11.00 -22.94
CA ASP A 72 -12.84 10.47 -21.78
C ASP A 72 -12.82 8.94 -21.75
N GLN A 73 -13.09 8.30 -22.89
CA GLN A 73 -13.02 6.84 -22.99
C GLN A 73 -11.61 6.31 -22.72
N ALA A 74 -10.57 6.99 -23.23
CA ALA A 74 -9.18 6.66 -22.95
C ALA A 74 -8.82 6.87 -21.47
N ALA A 75 -9.37 7.91 -20.83
CA ALA A 75 -9.20 8.16 -19.40
C ALA A 75 -9.85 7.04 -18.57
N GLU A 76 -11.05 6.56 -18.92
CA GLU A 76 -11.67 5.42 -18.23
C GLU A 76 -10.83 4.14 -18.35
N GLU A 77 -10.27 3.86 -19.53
CA GLU A 77 -9.36 2.72 -19.69
C GLU A 77 -8.09 2.90 -18.85
N ALA A 78 -7.54 4.12 -18.79
CA ALA A 78 -6.39 4.43 -17.94
C ALA A 78 -6.71 4.29 -16.44
N ARG A 79 -7.93 4.64 -15.99
CA ARG A 79 -8.38 4.40 -14.61
C ARG A 79 -8.38 2.92 -14.26
N ARG A 80 -8.89 2.07 -15.16
CA ARG A 80 -8.86 0.60 -14.95
C ARG A 80 -7.42 0.08 -14.85
N LYS A 81 -6.52 0.55 -15.72
CA LYS A 81 -5.09 0.21 -15.67
C LYS A 81 -4.43 0.69 -14.37
N LEU A 82 -4.79 1.88 -13.89
CA LEU A 82 -4.30 2.42 -12.63
C LEU A 82 -4.77 1.58 -11.43
N THR A 83 -6.05 1.18 -11.40
CA THR A 83 -6.57 0.28 -10.36
C THR A 83 -5.81 -1.06 -10.35
N ALA A 84 -5.60 -1.67 -11.52
CA ALA A 84 -4.83 -2.91 -11.64
C ALA A 84 -3.37 -2.73 -11.20
N ALA A 85 -2.71 -1.63 -11.57
CA ALA A 85 -1.34 -1.35 -11.16
C ALA A 85 -1.22 -1.17 -9.64
N ARG A 86 -2.20 -0.51 -9.00
CA ARG A 86 -2.24 -0.34 -7.54
C ARG A 86 -2.47 -1.67 -6.81
N HIS A 87 -3.32 -2.53 -7.35
CA HIS A 87 -3.51 -3.88 -6.82
C HIS A 87 -2.19 -4.67 -6.87
N GLU A 88 -1.51 -4.70 -8.01
CA GLU A 88 -0.22 -5.38 -8.16
C GLU A 88 0.87 -4.81 -7.23
N ALA A 89 0.91 -3.49 -7.03
CA ALA A 89 1.84 -2.86 -6.11
C ALA A 89 1.64 -3.30 -4.66
N LEU A 90 0.39 -3.37 -4.21
CA LEU A 90 0.04 -3.88 -2.89
C LEU A 90 0.39 -5.37 -2.76
N GLU A 91 0.09 -6.19 -3.76
CA GLU A 91 0.50 -7.60 -3.73
C GLU A 91 2.02 -7.77 -3.67
N ALA A 92 2.78 -6.98 -4.43
CA ALA A 92 4.23 -7.01 -4.43
C ALA A 92 4.78 -6.62 -3.05
N GLU A 93 4.19 -5.61 -2.40
CA GLU A 93 4.53 -5.22 -1.03
C GLU A 93 4.24 -6.35 -0.04
N ALA A 94 3.06 -6.97 -0.11
CA ALA A 94 2.70 -8.09 0.75
C ALA A 94 3.70 -9.26 0.63
N ARG A 95 4.11 -9.59 -0.60
CA ARG A 95 5.13 -10.63 -0.86
C ARG A 95 6.50 -10.28 -0.29
N GLU A 96 6.91 -9.01 -0.31
CA GLU A 96 8.17 -8.58 0.30
C GLU A 96 8.10 -8.63 1.83
N GLU A 97 6.98 -8.20 2.41
CA GLU A 97 6.72 -8.27 3.85
C GLU A 97 6.75 -9.74 4.34
N ASP A 98 6.15 -10.70 3.63
CA ASP A 98 6.27 -12.13 3.96
C ASP A 98 7.72 -12.63 3.97
N LYS A 99 8.51 -12.17 3.00
CA LYS A 99 9.90 -12.58 2.82
C LYS A 99 10.77 -12.02 3.96
N GLU A 100 10.59 -10.75 4.32
CA GLU A 100 11.27 -10.14 5.46
C GLU A 100 10.82 -10.76 6.78
N GLY A 101 9.53 -11.06 6.95
CA GLY A 101 9.01 -11.80 8.11
C GLY A 101 9.65 -13.18 8.26
N THR A 102 9.68 -13.96 7.18
CA THR A 102 10.31 -15.29 7.16
C THR A 102 11.81 -15.22 7.45
N ALA A 103 12.52 -14.25 6.86
CA ALA A 103 13.94 -14.04 7.11
C ALA A 103 14.22 -13.61 8.55
N GLY A 104 13.40 -12.71 9.09
CA GLY A 104 13.45 -12.24 10.48
C GLY A 104 13.23 -13.38 11.48
N ARG A 105 12.22 -14.23 11.24
CA ARG A 105 11.92 -15.40 12.07
C ARG A 105 13.11 -16.36 12.14
N ARG A 106 13.69 -16.71 10.99
CA ARG A 106 14.88 -17.58 10.94
C ARG A 106 16.08 -16.97 11.69
N LYS A 107 16.29 -15.66 11.58
CA LYS A 107 17.35 -14.96 12.34
C LYS A 107 17.07 -15.00 13.84
N ALA A 108 15.83 -14.80 14.26
CA ALA A 108 15.42 -14.89 15.67
C ALA A 108 15.65 -16.30 16.24
N GLU A 109 15.21 -17.33 15.52
CA GLU A 109 15.40 -18.74 15.88
C GLU A 109 16.88 -19.09 16.01
N ALA A 110 17.70 -18.73 15.02
CA ALA A 110 19.14 -18.97 15.06
C ALA A 110 19.82 -18.26 16.24
N HIS A 111 19.43 -17.01 16.52
CA HIS A 111 19.95 -16.28 17.67
C HIS A 111 19.53 -16.91 18.99
N ASN A 112 18.27 -17.31 19.13
CA ASN A 112 17.75 -17.96 20.33
C ASN A 112 18.43 -19.31 20.58
N ALA A 113 18.64 -20.12 19.53
CA ALA A 113 19.38 -21.38 19.62
C ALA A 113 20.83 -21.15 20.09
N LYS A 114 21.51 -20.12 19.56
CA LYS A 114 22.87 -19.77 20.00
C LYS A 114 22.91 -19.33 21.46
N VAL A 115 21.95 -18.52 21.90
CA VAL A 115 21.86 -18.11 23.31
C VAL A 115 21.60 -19.32 24.20
N ALA A 116 20.66 -20.20 23.83
CA ALA A 116 20.37 -21.41 24.59
C ALA A 116 21.61 -22.32 24.74
N ALA A 117 22.39 -22.49 23.66
CA ALA A 117 23.63 -23.24 23.71
C ALA A 117 24.68 -22.61 24.64
N LEU A 118 24.80 -21.28 24.65
CA LEU A 118 25.72 -20.56 25.54
C LEU A 118 25.27 -20.62 27.01
N VAL A 119 23.98 -20.49 27.27
CA VAL A 119 23.41 -20.66 28.61
C VAL A 119 23.70 -22.06 29.12
N HIS A 120 23.44 -23.09 28.32
CA HIS A 120 23.73 -24.47 28.71
C HIS A 120 25.21 -24.71 29.03
N GLN A 121 26.13 -24.14 28.24
CA GLN A 121 27.57 -24.23 28.54
C GLN A 121 27.93 -23.55 29.87
N LEU A 122 27.28 -22.44 30.20
CA LEU A 122 27.52 -21.71 31.44
C LEU A 122 26.97 -22.49 32.65
N GLU A 123 25.78 -23.07 32.53
CA GLU A 123 25.16 -23.92 33.56
C GLU A 123 26.02 -25.14 33.89
N VAL A 124 26.62 -25.77 32.87
CA VAL A 124 27.54 -26.90 33.06
C VAL A 124 28.83 -26.48 33.75
N LEU A 125 29.35 -25.27 33.49
CA LEU A 125 30.59 -24.78 34.09
C LEU A 125 30.42 -24.30 35.52
N ASP A 126 29.28 -23.70 35.83
CA ASP A 126 28.98 -23.09 37.13
C ASP A 126 28.14 -24.00 38.04
N GLU A 127 27.73 -25.17 37.54
CA GLU A 127 26.89 -26.16 38.22
C GLU A 127 25.59 -25.57 38.83
N CYS A 128 25.01 -24.57 38.17
CA CYS A 128 23.74 -23.94 38.57
C CYS A 128 22.91 -23.45 37.38
N ASP A 129 21.62 -23.19 37.59
CA ASP A 129 20.71 -22.70 36.55
C ASP A 129 20.96 -21.22 36.21
N TRP A 130 21.03 -20.89 34.91
CA TRP A 130 21.27 -19.53 34.44
C TRP A 130 20.05 -18.96 33.72
N GLY A 131 19.63 -17.77 34.15
CA GLY A 131 18.48 -17.06 33.58
C GLY A 131 18.75 -15.58 33.35
N ARG A 132 17.94 -14.95 32.49
CA ARG A 132 17.93 -13.49 32.42
C ARG A 132 17.40 -12.94 33.73
N ALA A 133 18.09 -11.96 34.30
CA ALA A 133 17.57 -11.20 35.41
C ALA A 133 16.23 -10.55 35.02
N PRO A 134 15.27 -10.46 35.96
CA PRO A 134 14.02 -9.78 35.69
C PRO A 134 14.28 -8.29 35.42
N ALA A 135 13.42 -7.69 34.60
CA ALA A 135 13.45 -6.26 34.34
C ALA A 135 12.98 -5.51 35.60
N LYS A 136 13.70 -4.45 35.96
CA LYS A 136 13.39 -3.58 37.08
C LYS A 136 13.11 -2.16 36.60
N ASP A 137 12.15 -1.49 37.23
CA ASP A 137 11.94 -0.06 37.06
C ASP A 137 13.21 0.70 37.53
N PRO A 138 13.77 1.62 36.74
CA PRO A 138 14.98 2.33 37.11
C PRO A 138 14.79 3.32 38.26
N ILE A 139 13.56 3.71 38.58
CA ILE A 139 13.22 4.68 39.63
C ILE A 139 12.76 3.96 40.91
N SER A 140 11.76 3.07 40.81
CA SER A 140 11.20 2.37 41.98
C SER A 140 11.94 1.09 42.35
N GLY A 141 12.70 0.50 41.42
CA GLY A 141 13.37 -0.79 41.59
C GLY A 141 12.42 -2.00 41.55
N GLU A 142 11.13 -1.78 41.35
CA GLU A 142 10.11 -2.82 41.29
C GLU A 142 10.27 -3.70 40.05
N LEU A 143 9.82 -4.96 40.15
CA LEU A 143 9.82 -5.89 39.02
C LEU A 143 8.74 -5.46 38.02
N VAL A 144 9.17 -5.05 36.83
CA VAL A 144 8.28 -4.60 35.74
C VAL A 144 8.11 -5.64 34.64
N GLY A 145 8.79 -6.79 34.76
CA GLY A 145 8.61 -7.92 33.87
C GLY A 145 9.91 -8.66 33.59
N SER A 146 10.01 -9.25 32.40
CA SER A 146 11.18 -10.00 31.95
C SER A 146 12.03 -9.16 31.00
N GLN A 147 13.36 -9.22 31.14
CA GLN A 147 14.25 -8.62 30.15
C GLN A 147 14.11 -9.32 28.80
N ARG A 148 13.83 -8.54 27.74
CA ARG A 148 13.72 -9.03 26.37
C ARG A 148 15.09 -8.94 25.69
N GLY A 149 15.56 -10.07 25.16
CA GLY A 149 16.82 -10.14 24.41
C GLY A 149 16.66 -9.76 22.94
N ILE A 150 17.78 -9.73 22.20
CA ILE A 150 17.80 -9.47 20.75
C ILE A 150 16.91 -10.45 19.99
N GLY A 151 16.92 -11.73 20.35
CA GLY A 151 16.06 -12.74 19.70
C GLY A 151 14.56 -12.45 19.86
N HIS A 152 14.12 -11.91 21.01
CA HIS A 152 12.75 -11.45 21.19
C HIS A 152 12.44 -10.28 20.27
N ARG A 153 13.33 -9.28 20.20
CA ARG A 153 13.16 -8.12 19.32
C ARG A 153 13.05 -8.52 17.85
N LEU A 154 13.91 -9.43 17.39
CA LEU A 154 13.87 -9.95 16.01
C LEU A 154 12.58 -10.73 15.74
N ALA A 155 12.09 -11.51 16.70
CA ALA A 155 10.83 -12.22 16.57
C ALA A 155 9.62 -11.26 16.47
N THR A 156 9.59 -10.20 17.29
CA THR A 156 8.56 -9.15 17.20
C THR A 156 8.66 -8.37 15.89
N GLU A 157 9.88 -8.08 15.39
CA GLU A 157 10.05 -7.47 14.06
C GLU A 157 9.52 -8.38 12.94
N ALA A 158 9.81 -9.68 12.99
CA ALA A 158 9.28 -10.66 12.02
C ALA A 158 7.75 -10.76 12.06
N GLU A 159 7.17 -10.82 13.25
CA GLU A 159 5.71 -10.86 13.43
C GLU A 159 5.04 -9.61 12.84
N ARG A 160 5.63 -8.42 13.02
CA ARG A 160 5.12 -7.19 12.40
C ARG A 160 5.07 -7.27 10.87
N HIS A 161 6.13 -7.78 10.25
CA HIS A 161 6.15 -7.96 8.79
C HIS A 161 5.02 -8.91 8.32
N GLU A 162 4.77 -9.99 9.06
CA GLU A 162 3.69 -10.92 8.73
C GLU A 162 2.30 -10.29 8.91
N ILE A 163 2.10 -9.49 9.97
CA ILE A 163 0.86 -8.75 10.18
C ILE A 163 0.63 -7.73 9.05
N ARG A 164 1.69 -7.04 8.59
CA ARG A 164 1.60 -6.10 7.47
C ARG A 164 1.19 -6.79 6.18
N ALA A 165 1.83 -7.91 5.84
CA ALA A 165 1.48 -8.72 4.68
C ALA A 165 0.00 -9.17 4.74
N ALA A 166 -0.44 -9.67 5.89
CA ALA A 166 -1.82 -10.09 6.09
C ALA A 166 -2.81 -8.92 6.04
N SER A 167 -2.46 -7.76 6.59
CA SER A 167 -3.27 -6.54 6.51
C SER A 167 -3.45 -6.07 5.06
N ILE A 168 -2.41 -6.18 4.24
CA ILE A 168 -2.51 -5.86 2.82
C ILE A 168 -3.45 -6.84 2.11
N ARG A 169 -3.30 -8.15 2.33
CA ARG A 169 -4.21 -9.14 1.74
C ARG A 169 -5.65 -8.95 2.20
N HIS A 170 -5.88 -8.64 3.47
CA HIS A 170 -7.20 -8.29 3.98
C HIS A 170 -7.79 -7.10 3.22
N PHE A 171 -7.01 -6.04 2.99
CA PHE A 171 -7.48 -4.88 2.23
C PHE A 171 -7.79 -5.21 0.77
N LEU A 172 -6.96 -6.05 0.13
CA LEU A 172 -7.21 -6.51 -1.24
C LEU A 172 -8.51 -7.33 -1.35
N GLU A 173 -8.82 -8.15 -0.35
CA GLU A 173 -10.03 -8.98 -0.31
C GLU A 173 -11.29 -8.17 0.04
N THR A 174 -11.21 -7.26 1.01
CA THR A 174 -12.41 -6.61 1.58
C THR A 174 -12.61 -5.16 1.17
N GLY A 175 -11.59 -4.54 0.55
CA GLY A 175 -11.54 -3.09 0.28
C GLY A 175 -11.44 -2.22 1.54
N ARG A 176 -11.22 -2.81 2.72
CA ARG A 176 -11.21 -2.11 4.02
C ARG A 176 -9.91 -2.34 4.76
N ILE A 177 -9.45 -1.32 5.48
CA ILE A 177 -8.29 -1.46 6.39
C ILE A 177 -8.79 -2.21 7.63
N PRO A 178 -8.11 -3.28 8.08
CA PRO A 178 -8.55 -4.04 9.24
C PRO A 178 -8.44 -3.19 10.52
N ASN A 179 -9.43 -3.35 11.41
CA ASN A 179 -9.47 -2.66 12.70
C ASN A 179 -8.71 -3.44 13.79
N ASP A 180 -8.73 -4.76 13.71
CA ASP A 180 -8.11 -5.65 14.69
C ASP A 180 -7.58 -6.96 14.08
N TYR A 181 -6.89 -7.74 14.90
CA TYR A 181 -6.31 -9.02 14.48
C TYR A 181 -7.36 -10.11 14.24
N PHE A 182 -8.57 -10.00 14.79
CA PHE A 182 -9.63 -10.98 14.54
C PHE A 182 -10.11 -10.87 13.11
N GLU A 183 -10.33 -9.65 12.62
CA GLU A 183 -10.70 -9.40 11.22
C GLU A 183 -9.63 -9.92 10.25
N ILE A 184 -8.34 -9.76 10.59
CA ILE A 184 -7.25 -10.31 9.77
C ILE A 184 -7.28 -11.84 9.78
N ASN A 185 -7.37 -12.45 10.97
CA ASN A 185 -7.37 -13.91 11.11
C ASN A 185 -8.56 -14.57 10.40
N GLU A 186 -9.75 -13.98 10.48
CA GLU A 186 -10.96 -14.48 9.83
C GLU A 186 -10.85 -14.46 8.31
N VAL A 187 -10.36 -13.36 7.74
CA VAL A 187 -10.29 -13.18 6.27
C VAL A 187 -9.10 -13.90 5.66
N THR A 188 -7.93 -13.87 6.31
CA THR A 188 -6.68 -14.37 5.73
C THR A 188 -6.29 -15.77 6.22
N GLY A 189 -7.01 -16.33 7.20
CA GLY A 189 -6.72 -17.63 7.80
C GLY A 189 -5.48 -17.65 8.69
N THR A 190 -4.95 -16.49 9.08
CA THR A 190 -3.81 -16.38 9.99
C THR A 190 -4.20 -16.65 11.44
N THR A 191 -3.20 -16.85 12.30
CA THR A 191 -3.40 -17.11 13.73
C THR A 191 -2.55 -16.17 14.58
N PHE A 192 -2.70 -14.86 14.39
CA PHE A 192 -1.98 -13.86 15.20
C PHE A 192 -2.49 -13.84 16.65
N ASN A 193 -1.61 -13.54 17.59
CA ASN A 193 -1.95 -13.49 19.01
C ASN A 193 -2.81 -12.25 19.32
N THR A 194 -4.09 -12.49 19.60
CA THR A 194 -5.14 -11.46 19.77
C THR A 194 -5.09 -10.71 21.10
N SER A 195 -4.04 -10.90 21.91
CA SER A 195 -3.86 -10.16 23.17
C SER A 195 -3.51 -8.68 22.95
N ALA A 196 -2.94 -8.33 21.79
CA ALA A 196 -2.90 -6.96 21.30
C ALA A 196 -4.26 -6.64 20.66
N ARG A 197 -5.00 -5.64 21.18
CA ARG A 197 -6.34 -5.29 20.66
C ARG A 197 -6.35 -4.30 19.51
N ILE A 198 -5.24 -3.60 19.26
CA ILE A 198 -5.23 -2.44 18.36
C ILE A 198 -4.10 -2.60 17.34
N LEU A 199 -4.46 -2.41 16.07
CA LEU A 199 -3.51 -2.25 14.98
C LEU A 199 -3.13 -0.76 14.90
N ASN A 200 -1.83 -0.47 14.98
CA ASN A 200 -1.34 0.90 14.88
C ASN A 200 -0.93 1.22 13.43
N GLU A 201 -1.30 2.40 12.96
CA GLU A 201 -0.82 2.95 11.68
C GLU A 201 0.70 3.04 11.67
N GLY A 202 1.32 2.64 10.55
CA GLY A 202 2.76 2.66 10.35
C GLY A 202 3.53 1.55 11.07
N ASP A 203 2.96 0.93 12.11
CA ASP A 203 3.55 -0.23 12.78
C ASP A 203 3.02 -1.53 12.17
N ASN A 204 1.71 -1.77 12.27
CA ASN A 204 1.05 -2.99 11.79
C ASN A 204 0.31 -2.78 10.47
N ILE A 205 -0.18 -1.55 10.24
CA ILE A 205 -0.86 -1.16 9.00
C ILE A 205 0.13 -0.34 8.14
N PRO A 206 0.56 -0.84 6.98
CA PRO A 206 1.42 -0.09 6.08
C PRO A 206 0.76 1.21 5.58
N ALA A 207 1.58 2.26 5.40
CA ALA A 207 1.10 3.56 4.89
C ALA A 207 0.47 3.46 3.49
N SER A 208 0.91 2.49 2.69
CA SER A 208 0.38 2.22 1.34
C SER A 208 -1.11 1.90 1.34
N LEU A 209 -1.64 1.28 2.40
CA LEU A 209 -3.08 0.99 2.52
C LEU A 209 -3.91 2.26 2.68
N TYR A 210 -3.42 3.25 3.43
CA TYR A 210 -4.08 4.54 3.55
C TYR A 210 -4.05 5.31 2.23
N VAL A 211 -2.93 5.26 1.52
CA VAL A 211 -2.81 5.85 0.17
C VAL A 211 -3.81 5.18 -0.79
N ALA A 212 -3.87 3.85 -0.81
CA ALA A 212 -4.80 3.10 -1.66
C ALA A 212 -6.26 3.43 -1.34
N ARG A 213 -6.64 3.41 -0.05
CA ARG A 213 -7.99 3.79 0.41
C ARG A 213 -8.36 5.21 -0.04
N ASN A 214 -7.48 6.18 0.23
CA ASN A 214 -7.73 7.58 -0.12
C ASN A 214 -7.81 7.80 -1.63
N ALA A 215 -7.16 6.94 -2.41
CA ALA A 215 -7.23 6.94 -3.86
C ALA A 215 -8.48 6.22 -4.42
N GLY A 216 -9.42 5.82 -3.55
CA GLY A 216 -10.69 5.21 -3.91
C GLY A 216 -10.58 3.75 -4.34
N LEU A 217 -9.48 3.07 -3.99
CA LEU A 217 -9.33 1.65 -4.29
C LEU A 217 -10.36 0.86 -3.47
N SER A 218 -11.39 0.37 -4.16
CA SER A 218 -12.45 -0.48 -3.63
C SER A 218 -12.58 -1.67 -4.56
N PHE A 219 -12.41 -2.87 -4.03
CA PHE A 219 -12.50 -4.12 -4.80
C PHE A 219 -13.90 -4.77 -4.73
N LEU A 220 -14.90 -4.05 -4.22
CA LEU A 220 -16.26 -4.57 -4.04
C LEU A 220 -17.07 -4.72 -5.35
N GLU A 221 -16.51 -4.39 -6.51
CA GLU A 221 -17.14 -4.61 -7.82
C GLU A 221 -16.10 -5.05 -8.86
N ALA A 222 -15.86 -6.36 -8.93
CA ALA A 222 -15.31 -7.07 -10.08
C ALA A 222 -16.14 -8.35 -10.32
#